data_AF-A0A316F9E5-F1
#
_entry.id   AF-A0A316F9E5-F1
#
_cell.length_a   1.000
_cell.length_b   1.000
_cell.length_c   1.000
_cell.angle_alpha   90.00
_cell.angle_beta   90.00
_cell.angle_gamma   90.00
#
_symmetry.space_group_name_H-M   'P 1'
#
loop_
_entity.id
_entity.type
_entity.pdbx_description
1 polymer ?
#
loop_
_entity_poly.entity_id
_entity_poly.type
_entity_poly.pdbx_seq_one_letter_code
_entity_poly.pdbx_strand_id
1 'polypeptide(L)' 'MATITQRIQAFLSSPRGRQLTEQGRRQLAKPENQQRLRNLFARFQNRSHRR' A
#
# COMPACT_ATOMS: atom_id res chain seq x y z
N MET A 1 7.05 -26.89 -0.84
CA MET A 1 7.28 -25.74 -1.75
C MET A 1 6.69 -24.51 -1.09
N ALA A 2 7.50 -23.56 -0.62
CA ALA A 2 6.95 -22.34 -0.03
C ALA A 2 6.30 -21.50 -1.12
N THR A 3 5.02 -21.17 -0.98
CA THR A 3 4.29 -20.35 -1.94
C THR A 3 4.80 -18.91 -1.90
N ILE A 4 4.63 -18.15 -2.99
CA ILE A 4 5.07 -16.74 -3.07
C ILE A 4 4.45 -15.93 -1.91
N THR A 5 3.22 -16.24 -1.52
CA THR A 5 2.53 -15.65 -0.37
C THR A 5 3.24 -15.91 0.95
N GLN A 6 3.71 -17.15 1.19
CA GLN A 6 4.48 -17.49 2.39
C GLN A 6 5.83 -16.76 2.45
N ARG A 7 6.49 -16.55 1.30
CA ARG A 7 7.74 -15.77 1.23
C ARG A 7 7.50 -14.29 1.51
N ILE A 8 6.42 -13.72 0.97
CA ILE A 8 6.03 -12.32 1.26
C ILE A 8 5.68 -12.18 2.74
N GLN A 9 4.92 -13.11 3.32
CA GLN A 9 4.58 -13.08 4.74
C GLN A 9 5.82 -13.21 5.62
N ALA A 10 6.73 -14.14 5.32
CA ALA A 10 8.00 -14.27 6.01
C ALA A 10 8.86 -12.99 5.89
N PHE A 11 8.86 -12.35 4.71
CA PHE A 11 9.55 -11.08 4.49
C PHE A 11 8.91 -9.94 5.30
N LEU A 12 7.59 -9.81 5.31
CA LEU A 12 6.86 -8.80 6.09
C LEU A 12 7.02 -9.02 7.60
N SER A 13 7.12 -10.27 8.05
CA SER A 13 7.40 -10.62 9.44
C SER A 13 8.87 -10.38 9.85
N SER A 14 9.78 -10.21 8.89
CA SER A 14 11.19 -9.90 9.16
C SER A 14 11.35 -8.46 9.69
N PRO A 15 12.41 -8.16 10.46
CA PRO A 15 12.65 -6.80 10.96
C PRO A 15 12.75 -5.76 9.85
N ARG A 16 13.33 -6.13 8.69
CA ARG A 16 13.41 -5.26 7.51
C ARG A 16 12.04 -5.01 6.89
N GLY A 17 11.20 -6.03 6.81
CA GLY A 17 9.81 -5.90 6.35
C GLY A 17 9.00 -4.99 7.27
N ARG A 18 9.11 -5.19 8.59
CA ARG A 18 8.47 -4.31 9.59
C ARG A 18 8.92 -2.86 9.45
N GLN A 19 10.21 -2.60 9.25
CA GLN A 19 10.69 -1.22 9.03
C GLN A 19 10.10 -0.59 7.77
N LEU A 20 10.02 -1.33 6.66
CA LEU A 20 9.41 -0.82 5.43
C LEU A 20 7.91 -0.59 5.59
N THR A 21 7.20 -1.52 6.23
CA THR A 21 5.77 -1.38 6.53
C THR A 21 5.53 -0.20 7.48
N GLU A 22 6.36 -0.02 8.50
CA GLU A 22 6.27 1.10 9.45
C GLU A 22 6.51 2.45 8.77
N GLN A 23 7.55 2.55 7.93
CA GLN A 23 7.81 3.73 7.12
C GLN A 23 6.66 4.02 6.16
N GLY A 24 6.14 2.99 5.49
CA GLY A 24 4.96 3.09 4.63
C GLY A 24 3.73 3.54 5.41
N ARG A 25 3.46 2.94 6.57
CA ARG A 25 2.34 3.33 7.45
C ARG A 25 2.46 4.76 7.92
N ARG A 26 3.65 5.22 8.32
CA ARG A 26 3.87 6.62 8.72
C ARG A 26 3.68 7.58 7.56
N GLN A 27 4.10 7.21 6.36
CA GLN A 27 3.87 8.01 5.15
C GLN A 27 2.37 8.03 4.79
N LEU A 28 1.67 6.90 4.86
CA LEU A 28 0.24 6.79 4.60
C LEU A 28 -0.64 7.37 5.71
N ALA A 29 -0.13 7.46 6.94
CA ALA A 29 -0.79 8.11 8.06
C ALA A 29 -0.82 9.64 7.91
N LYS A 30 -0.02 10.22 7.00
CA LYS A 30 -0.10 11.63 6.69
C LYS A 30 -1.43 11.95 5.99
N PRO A 31 -2.24 12.89 6.51
CA PRO A 31 -3.54 13.22 5.92
C PRO A 31 -3.41 13.71 4.47
N GLU A 32 -2.31 14.41 4.15
CA GLU A 32 -2.01 14.87 2.79
C GLU A 32 -1.87 13.71 1.80
N ASN A 33 -1.20 12.62 2.21
CA ASN A 33 -1.03 11.45 1.35
C ASN A 33 -2.35 10.70 1.17
N GLN A 34 -3.21 10.66 2.19
CA GLN A 34 -4.54 10.09 2.06
C GLN A 34 -5.42 10.89 1.10
N GLN A 35 -5.36 12.23 1.15
CA GLN A 35 -6.08 13.08 0.21
C GLN A 35 -5.57 12.91 -1.21
N ARG A 36 -4.25 12.87 -1.41
CA ARG A 36 -3.65 12.59 -2.73
C ARG A 36 -4.07 11.23 -3.27
N LEU A 37 -4.04 10.19 -2.44
CA LEU A 37 -4.51 8.85 -2.83
C LEU A 37 -5.99 8.86 -3.19
N ARG A 38 -6.85 9.46 -2.35
CA ARG A 38 -8.28 9.61 -2.63
C ARG A 38 -8.54 10.34 -3.95
N ASN A 39 -7.80 11.41 -4.23
CA ASN A 39 -7.90 12.14 -5.49
C ASN A 39 -7.45 11.30 -6.68
N LEU A 40 -6.36 10.53 -6.54
CA LEU A 40 -5.93 9.59 -7.57
C LEU A 40 -6.99 8.52 -7.82
N PHE A 41 -7.48 7.86 -6.76
CA PHE A 41 -8.55 6.87 -6.86
C PHE A 41 -9.83 7.45 -7.48
N ALA A 42 -10.26 8.65 -7.07
CA ALA A 42 -11.41 9.33 -7.65
C ALA A 42 -11.23 9.59 -9.15
N ARG A 43 -10.02 9.99 -9.59
CA ARG A 43 -9.71 10.16 -11.01
C ARG A 43 -9.72 8.84 -11.78
N PHE A 44 -9.18 7.77 -11.22
CA PHE A 44 -9.20 6.44 -11.83
C PHE A 44 -10.62 5.85 -11.88
N GLN A 45 -11.40 6.00 -10.82
CA GLN A 45 -12.79 5.54 -10.74
C GLN A 45 -13.68 6.27 -11.75
N ASN A 46 -13.52 7.60 -11.88
CA ASN A 46 -14.28 8.40 -12.83
C ASN A 46 -13.90 8.07 -14.29
N ARG A 47 -12.63 7.69 -14.54
CA ARG A 47 -12.20 7.19 -15.86
C ARG A 47 -12.74 5.79 -16.17
N SER A 48 -12.92 4.95 -15.15
CA SER A 48 -13.52 3.61 -15.30
C SER A 48 -15.04 3.64 -15.47
N HIS A 49 -15.74 4.64 -14.91
CA HIS A 49 -17.20 4.81 -15.03
C HIS A 49 -17.66 5.43 -16.35
N ARG A 50 -16.74 5.92 -17.20
CA ARG A 50 -17.03 6.49 -18.53
C ARG A 50 -16.94 5.46 -19.67
N ARG A 51 -17.11 4.17 -19.38
CA ARG A 51 -17.28 3.11 -20.38
C ARG A 51 -18.66 2.52 -20.30
#